data_AF-A0A6M0C1J6-F1
#
_entry.id   AF-A0A6M0C1J6-F1
#
_cell.length_a   1.000
_cell.length_b   1.000
_cell.length_c   1.000
_cell.angle_alpha   90.00
_cell.angle_beta   90.00
_cell.angle_gamma   90.00
#
_symmetry.space_group_name_H-M   'P 1'
#
loop_
_entity.id
_entity.type
_entity.pdbx_description
1 polymer ?
#
loop_
_entity_poly.entity_id
_entity_poly.type
_entity_poly.pdbx_seq_one_letter_code
_entity_poly.pdbx_strand_id
1 'polypeptide(L)'
;MTSNPLLQSLPLLLETRSELFSTADLQDLQQTLAPWENNLPENANQILRDWYKARPEIRDALIDLADSNRELKKVSPSQASQSARLTNIFLIVSELSQKVEDELSERADSTKSDSAKTDQKQNND
;
A
#
# COMPACT_ATOMS: atom_id res chain seq x y z
N MET A 1 0.71 16.47 17.48
CA MET A 1 -0.18 15.52 16.77
C MET A 1 0.09 15.65 15.28
N THR A 2 1.02 14.86 14.75
CA THR A 2 1.39 14.86 13.33
C THR A 2 0.45 13.94 12.56
N SER A 3 -0.80 14.35 12.39
CA SER A 3 -1.71 13.67 11.46
C SER A 3 -1.13 13.83 10.05
N ASN A 4 -0.43 12.80 9.55
CA ASN A 4 0.08 12.79 8.18
C ASN A 4 -1.01 12.20 7.27
N PRO A 5 -1.76 13.03 6.52
CA PRO A 5 -2.89 12.56 5.73
C PRO A 5 -2.46 11.58 4.63
N LEU A 6 -1.20 11.64 4.20
CA LEU A 6 -0.64 10.73 3.20
C LEU A 6 -0.42 9.33 3.77
N LEU A 7 0.04 9.21 5.02
CA LEU A 7 0.15 7.90 5.71
C LEU A 7 -1.21 7.25 5.90
N GLN A 8 -2.23 8.04 6.20
CA GLN A 8 -3.58 7.53 6.42
C GLN A 8 -4.25 7.04 5.13
N SER A 9 -3.81 7.55 3.98
CA SER A 9 -4.40 7.22 2.68
C SER A 9 -3.71 6.05 1.98
N LEU A 10 -2.47 5.70 2.37
CA LEU A 10 -1.70 4.59 1.80
C LEU A 10 -2.37 3.22 1.97
N PRO A 11 -2.84 2.82 3.17
CA PRO A 11 -3.50 1.52 3.35
C PRO A 11 -4.75 1.40 2.48
N LEU A 12 -5.51 2.50 2.36
CA LEU A 12 -6.72 2.54 1.54
C LEU A 12 -6.41 2.48 0.05
N LEU A 13 -5.34 3.14 -0.40
CA LEU A 13 -4.93 3.11 -1.80
C LEU A 13 -4.43 1.72 -2.21
N LEU A 14 -3.67 1.04 -1.35
CA LEU A 14 -3.28 -0.35 -1.60
C LEU A 14 -4.51 -1.27 -1.68
N GLU A 15 -5.48 -1.09 -0.78
CA GLU A 15 -6.70 -1.92 -0.80
C GLU A 15 -7.58 -1.68 -2.03
N THR A 16 -7.62 -0.45 -2.55
CA THR A 16 -8.53 -0.07 -3.64
C THR A 16 -7.88 -0.13 -5.02
N ARG A 17 -6.56 0.07 -5.10
CA ARG A 17 -5.79 0.19 -6.35
C ARG A 17 -4.37 -0.40 -6.20
N SER A 18 -4.23 -1.61 -5.65
CA SER A 18 -2.93 -2.29 -5.55
C SER A 18 -2.26 -2.51 -6.92
N GLU A 19 -3.04 -2.55 -8.00
CA GLU A 19 -2.58 -2.63 -9.39
C GLU A 19 -1.66 -1.47 -9.82
N LEU A 20 -1.77 -0.30 -9.17
CA LEU A 20 -0.93 0.86 -9.46
C LEU A 20 0.46 0.77 -8.85
N PHE A 21 0.66 -0.18 -7.93
CA PHE A 21 1.95 -0.40 -7.29
C PHE A 21 2.69 -1.51 -8.02
N SER A 22 3.86 -1.17 -8.57
CA SER A 22 4.80 -2.19 -9.04
C SER A 22 5.43 -2.91 -7.86
N THR A 23 5.95 -4.13 -8.08
CA THR A 23 6.71 -4.86 -7.06
C THR A 23 7.86 -4.02 -6.48
N ALA A 24 8.54 -3.23 -7.31
CA ALA A 24 9.60 -2.32 -6.89
C ALA A 24 9.07 -1.17 -6.00
N ASP A 25 7.86 -0.68 -6.26
CA ASP A 25 7.24 0.38 -5.46
C ASP A 25 6.86 -0.14 -4.07
N LEU A 26 6.30 -1.35 -4.02
CA LEU A 26 5.97 -2.04 -2.77
C LEU A 26 7.23 -2.29 -1.93
N GLN A 27 8.32 -2.77 -2.54
CA GLN A 27 9.59 -2.97 -1.85
C GLN A 27 10.19 -1.64 -1.34
N ASP A 28 10.20 -0.60 -2.17
CA ASP A 28 10.71 0.72 -1.78
C ASP A 28 9.88 1.35 -0.65
N LEU A 29 8.56 1.14 -0.69
CA LEU A 29 7.65 1.55 0.38
C LEU A 29 7.93 0.78 1.68
N GLN A 30 8.12 -0.54 1.62
CA GLN A 30 8.48 -1.36 2.79
C GLN A 30 9.81 -0.90 3.42
N GLN A 31 10.84 -0.63 2.61
CA GLN A 31 12.13 -0.12 3.07
C GLN A 31 12.00 1.27 3.72
N THR A 32 11.11 2.11 3.19
CA THR A 32 10.83 3.44 3.73
C THR A 32 10.12 3.37 5.08
N LEU A 33 9.21 2.40 5.26
CA LEU A 33 8.38 2.26 6.47
C LEU A 33 9.07 1.47 7.60
N ALA A 34 9.96 0.53 7.27
CA ALA A 34 10.68 -0.28 8.26
C ALA A 34 11.33 0.51 9.41
N PRO A 35 12.04 1.64 9.17
CA PRO A 35 12.59 2.43 10.29
C PRO A 35 11.51 3.14 11.13
N TRP A 36 10.31 3.35 10.58
CA TRP A 36 9.23 4.13 11.22
C TRP A 36 8.45 3.32 12.24
N GLU A 37 8.53 2.00 12.18
CA GLU A 37 7.99 1.07 13.19
C GLU A 37 8.71 1.16 14.53
N ASN A 38 9.89 1.77 14.62
CA ASN A 38 10.59 1.92 15.91
C ASN A 38 10.69 3.39 16.31
N ASN A 39 10.88 4.27 15.33
CA ASN A 39 10.95 5.70 15.55
C ASN A 39 10.53 6.43 14.27
N LEU A 40 9.49 7.26 14.34
CA LEU A 40 9.15 8.13 13.21
C LEU A 40 10.21 9.22 13.09
N PRO A 41 10.95 9.29 11.96
CA PRO A 41 11.91 10.34 11.77
C PRO A 41 11.18 11.67 11.59
N GLU A 42 11.79 12.75 12.06
CA GLU A 42 11.19 14.10 11.99
C GLU A 42 10.84 14.52 10.56
N ASN A 43 11.63 14.03 9.59
CA ASN A 43 11.45 14.24 8.16
C ASN A 43 10.58 13.17 7.47
N ALA A 44 9.87 12.30 8.19
CA ALA A 44 9.01 11.26 7.59
C ALA A 44 8.01 11.82 6.56
N ASN A 45 7.43 13.00 6.86
CA ASN A 45 6.54 13.71 5.93
C ASN A 45 7.24 14.08 4.63
N GLN A 46 8.49 14.51 4.71
CA GLN A 46 9.29 14.91 3.56
C GLN A 46 9.65 13.67 2.73
N ILE A 47 10.09 12.59 3.38
CA ILE A 47 10.40 11.32 2.73
C ILE A 47 9.20 10.79 1.95
N LEU A 48 7.99 10.78 2.54
CA LEU A 48 6.78 10.40 1.79
C LEU A 48 6.50 11.33 0.62
N ARG A 49 6.58 12.64 0.83
CA ARG A 49 6.33 13.62 -0.25
C ARG A 49 7.26 13.39 -1.43
N ASP A 50 8.53 13.10 -1.16
CA ASP A 50 9.52 12.82 -2.21
C ASP A 50 9.26 11.47 -2.87
N TRP A 51 8.85 10.45 -2.10
CA TRP A 51 8.42 9.15 -2.61
C TRP A 51 7.23 9.27 -3.58
N TYR A 52 6.22 10.08 -3.24
CA TYR A 52 5.08 10.37 -4.11
C TYR A 52 5.44 11.21 -5.33
N LYS A 53 6.35 12.18 -5.17
CA LYS A 53 6.82 12.98 -6.31
C LYS A 53 7.52 12.13 -7.35
N ALA A 54 8.25 11.10 -6.92
CA ALA A 54 8.89 10.16 -7.82
C ALA A 54 7.88 9.25 -8.56
N ARG A 55 6.64 9.14 -8.08
CA ARG A 55 5.62 8.21 -8.56
C ARG A 55 4.32 8.93 -8.92
N PRO A 56 4.29 9.61 -10.08
CA PRO A 56 3.16 10.45 -10.47
C PRO A 56 1.85 9.67 -10.58
N GLU A 57 1.87 8.41 -11.03
CA GLU A 57 0.65 7.58 -11.15
C GLU A 57 -0.02 7.32 -9.80
N ILE A 58 0.78 6.99 -8.77
CA ILE A 58 0.30 6.77 -7.40
C ILE A 58 -0.17 8.09 -6.78
N ARG A 59 0.55 9.19 -7.04
CA ARG A 59 0.16 10.53 -6.58
C ARG A 59 -1.18 10.95 -7.18
N ASP A 60 -1.36 10.78 -8.48
CA ASP A 60 -2.57 11.20 -9.19
C ASP A 60 -3.75 10.33 -8.75
N ALA A 61 -3.54 9.04 -8.51
CA ALA A 61 -4.55 8.16 -7.93
C ALA A 61 -4.93 8.53 -6.50
N LEU A 62 -4.00 9.04 -5.68
CA LEU A 62 -4.33 9.58 -4.36
C LEU A 62 -5.14 10.85 -4.42
N ILE A 63 -4.83 11.73 -5.38
CA ILE A 63 -5.61 12.95 -5.61
C ILE A 63 -7.03 12.56 -6.02
N ASP A 64 -7.18 11.62 -6.94
CA ASP A 64 -8.45 11.07 -7.39
C ASP A 64 -9.22 10.36 -6.26
N LEU A 65 -8.53 9.59 -5.41
CA LEU A 65 -9.13 8.95 -4.23
C LEU A 65 -9.55 9.99 -3.18
N ALA A 66 -8.77 11.06 -2.99
CA ALA A 66 -9.10 12.14 -2.08
C ALA A 66 -10.29 12.96 -2.58
N ASP A 67 -10.40 13.18 -3.90
CA ASP A 67 -11.52 13.86 -4.55
C ASP A 67 -12.78 12.98 -4.54
N SER A 68 -12.65 11.70 -4.87
CA SER A 68 -13.71 10.69 -4.76
C SER A 68 -14.20 10.53 -3.32
N ASN A 69 -13.31 10.56 -2.32
CA ASN A 69 -13.69 10.60 -0.90
C ASN A 69 -14.38 11.92 -0.52
N ARG A 70 -14.07 13.02 -1.21
CA ARG A 70 -14.75 14.31 -1.03
C ARG A 70 -16.19 14.25 -1.55
N GLU A 71 -16.43 13.51 -2.63
CA GLU A 71 -17.77 13.23 -3.14
C GLU A 71 -18.52 12.21 -2.25
N LEU A 72 -17.84 11.16 -1.79
CA LEU A 72 -18.38 10.18 -0.83
C LEU A 72 -18.66 10.77 0.55
N LYS A 73 -18.04 11.89 0.96
CA LYS A 73 -18.41 12.63 2.18
C LYS A 73 -19.84 13.19 2.17
N LYS A 74 -20.56 13.14 1.04
CA LYS A 74 -22.03 13.36 1.00
C LYS A 74 -22.83 12.14 1.47
N VAL A 75 -22.21 10.97 1.56
CA VAL A 75 -22.78 9.75 2.13
C VAL A 75 -22.02 9.46 3.42
N SER A 76 -22.68 9.65 4.57
CA SER A 76 -22.05 9.50 5.89
C SER A 76 -21.17 8.25 5.97
N PRO A 77 -19.84 8.39 6.11
CA PRO A 77 -18.99 7.23 6.30
C PRO A 77 -19.38 6.61 7.64
N SER A 78 -19.57 5.29 7.69
CA SER A 78 -19.75 4.58 8.95
C SER A 78 -18.56 4.92 9.86
N GLN A 79 -18.77 5.84 10.80
CA GLN A 79 -17.74 6.48 11.63
C GLN A 79 -17.06 5.52 12.60
N ALA A 80 -17.49 4.26 12.66
CA ALA A 80 -17.04 3.29 13.65
C ALA A 80 -15.62 2.77 13.41
N SER A 81 -15.12 2.72 12.17
CA SER A 81 -13.83 2.11 11.84
C SER A 81 -12.71 3.12 11.54
N GLN A 82 -13.03 4.31 11.05
CA GLN A 82 -12.00 5.34 10.78
C GLN A 82 -11.56 6.07 12.06
N SER A 83 -12.48 6.37 12.98
CA SER A 83 -12.18 7.14 14.19
C SER A 83 -11.18 6.46 15.14
N ALA A 84 -11.14 5.13 15.15
CA ALA A 84 -10.19 4.35 15.95
C ALA A 84 -8.79 4.23 15.30
N ARG A 85 -8.70 4.33 13.96
CA ARG A 85 -7.43 4.23 13.20
C ARG A 85 -6.61 5.53 13.25
N LEU A 86 -7.24 6.68 13.49
CA LEU A 86 -6.62 7.99 13.31
C LEU A 86 -5.60 8.40 14.40
N THR A 87 -5.56 7.73 15.55
CA THR A 87 -4.83 8.24 16.72
C THR A 87 -3.40 7.72 16.84
N ASN A 88 -3.05 6.59 16.21
CA ASN A 88 -1.73 5.99 16.38
C ASN A 88 -1.03 5.74 15.04
N ILE A 89 -0.15 6.66 14.65
CA ILE A 89 0.66 6.57 13.43
C ILE A 89 1.43 5.25 13.37
N PHE A 90 1.86 4.74 14.53
CA PHE A 90 2.51 3.44 14.63
C PHE A 90 1.61 2.31 14.12
N LEU A 91 0.34 2.28 14.53
CA LEU A 91 -0.61 1.25 14.05
C LEU A 91 -0.86 1.36 12.55
N ILE A 92 -0.88 2.59 12.00
CA ILE A 92 -1.03 2.81 10.57
C ILE A 92 0.20 2.31 9.80
N VAL A 93 1.40 2.56 10.32
CA VAL A 93 2.66 2.07 9.71
C VAL A 93 2.72 0.55 9.76
N SER A 94 2.40 -0.08 10.90
CA SER A 94 2.37 -1.55 11.00
C SER A 94 1.28 -2.18 10.11
N GLU A 95 0.08 -1.62 10.06
CA GLU A 95 -0.99 -2.07 9.15
C GLU A 95 -0.55 -1.96 7.68
N LEU A 96 0.15 -0.87 7.33
CA LEU A 96 0.65 -0.64 5.99
C LEU A 96 1.78 -1.60 5.62
N SER A 97 2.77 -1.79 6.50
CA SER A 97 3.87 -2.74 6.31
C SER A 97 3.32 -4.16 6.09
N GLN A 98 2.32 -4.56 6.89
CA GLN A 98 1.71 -5.87 6.75
C GLN A 98 0.97 -6.04 5.41
N LYS A 99 0.20 -5.04 4.98
CA LYS A 99 -0.49 -5.08 3.66
C LYS A 99 0.50 -5.14 2.49
N VAL A 100 1.61 -4.41 2.58
CA VAL A 100 2.67 -4.44 1.55
C VAL A 100 3.32 -5.81 1.49
N GLU A 101 3.60 -6.44 2.64
CA GLU A 101 4.17 -7.78 2.70
C GLU A 101 3.21 -8.86 2.16
N ASP A 102 1.92 -8.75 2.46
CA ASP A 102 0.87 -9.64 1.94
C ASP A 102 0.78 -9.55 0.41
N GLU A 103 0.69 -8.34 -0.15
CA GLU A 103 0.69 -8.10 -1.60
C GLU A 103 1.95 -8.63 -2.29
N LEU A 104 3.13 -8.45 -1.68
CA LEU A 104 4.38 -9.00 -2.19
C LEU A 104 4.38 -10.53 -2.18
N SER A 105 3.83 -11.13 -1.13
CA SER A 105 3.72 -12.59 -0.98
C SER A 105 2.74 -13.19 -1.99
N GLU A 106 1.57 -12.58 -2.17
CA GLU A 106 0.57 -13.02 -3.17
C GLU A 106 1.12 -12.97 -4.61
N ARG A 107 1.90 -11.94 -4.94
CA ARG A 107 2.56 -11.81 -6.25
C ARG A 107 3.68 -12.82 -6.43
N ALA A 108 4.42 -13.14 -5.37
CA ALA A 108 5.46 -14.16 -5.38
C ALA A 108 4.89 -15.58 -5.57
N ASP A 109 3.80 -15.92 -4.87
CA ASP A 109 3.12 -17.22 -4.99
C ASP A 109 2.47 -17.41 -6.37
N SER A 110 1.88 -16.35 -6.94
CA SER A 110 1.31 -16.38 -8.29
C SER A 110 2.35 -16.69 -9.38
N THR A 111 3.62 -16.33 -9.15
CA THR A 111 4.72 -16.63 -10.10
C THR A 111 5.17 -18.10 -10.02
N LYS A 112 4.83 -18.83 -8.95
CA LYS A 112 5.24 -20.22 -8.74
C LYS A 112 4.27 -21.24 -9.36
N SER A 113 3.02 -20.85 -9.61
CA SER A 113 1.98 -21.77 -10.11
C SER A 113 1.98 -22.00 -11.63
N ASP A 114 2.72 -21.23 -12.43
CA ASP A 114 2.73 -21.42 -13.90
C ASP A 114 3.80 -22.42 -14.39
N SER A 115 4.74 -22.84 -13.53
CA SER A 115 5.83 -23.75 -13.91
C SER A 115 5.48 -25.25 -13.84
N ALA A 116 4.24 -25.61 -13.51
CA ALA A 116 3.84 -27.01 -13.26
C ALA A 116 2.91 -27.60 -14.33
N LYS A 117 3.04 -27.22 -15.61
CA LYS A 117 2.38 -27.98 -16.69
C LYS A 117 3.02 -27.75 -18.06
N THR A 118 4.10 -28.47 -18.36
CA THR A 118 4.38 -29.06 -19.68
C THR A 118 5.69 -29.85 -19.54
N ASP A 119 5.60 -31.17 -19.44
CA ASP A 119 6.35 -32.11 -20.29
C ASP A 119 6.13 -33.53 -19.76
N GLN A 120 5.13 -34.22 -20.29
CA GLN A 120 5.22 -35.67 -20.49
C GLN A 120 4.57 -35.99 -21.82
N LYS A 121 5.33 -35.75 -22.89
CA LYS A 121 5.09 -36.32 -24.21
C LYS A 121 6.05 -37.50 -24.39
N GLN A 122 5.46 -38.66 -24.70
CA GLN A 122 6.08 -39.84 -25.33
C GLN A 122 7.02 -40.67 -24.43
N ASN A 123 6.89 -42.00 -24.34
CA ASN A 123 6.92 -42.94 -25.46
C ASN A 123 6.14 -44.24 -25.16
N ASN A 124 5.32 -44.66 -26.13
CA ASN A 124 5.04 -46.07 -26.37
C ASN A 124 6.12 -46.60 -27.31
N ASP A 125 6.84 -47.64 -26.90
CA ASP A 125 7.14 -48.85 -27.69
C ASP A 125 7.53 -49.98 -26.72
#